data_AF-A0A970IZN7-F1
#
_entry.id   AF-A0A970IZN7-F1
#
_cell.length_a   1.000
_cell.length_b   1.000
_cell.length_c   1.000
_cell.angle_alpha   90.00
_cell.angle_beta   90.00
_cell.angle_gamma   90.00
#
_symmetry.space_group_name_H-M   'P 1'
#
loop_
_entity.id
_entity.type
_entity.pdbx_description
1 polymer ?
#
loop_
_entity_poly.entity_id
_entity_poly.type
_entity_poly.pdbx_seq_one_letter_code
_entity_poly.pdbx_strand_id
1 'polypeptide(L)'
;MVSKIRVWCPGATYHITARGNRKEDIFKSKEDRLMYLSIIEDTLKRYKNSYEIMCYCLMTNHIHLLIKTLDLHPSYFMGRTNSLYAKYFNNKYEYVGHLFQGRYHSELITNITQLLVTSQYIHLNPVRANIVSKPEEYEWSSYKMYIGWQKEKLVVTKEILSFFKDRSRISYREYVEEGAPGARDICQNE
;
A
#
# COMPACT_ATOMS: atom_id res chain seq x y z
N MET A 1 21.98 -6.84 13.87
CA MET A 1 21.78 -5.77 12.86
C MET A 1 20.97 -4.65 13.49
N VAL A 2 21.54 -3.46 13.67
CA VAL A 2 20.80 -2.30 14.18
C VAL A 2 19.79 -1.90 13.10
N SER A 3 18.49 -1.93 13.42
CA SER A 3 17.50 -1.47 12.45
C SER A 3 17.71 0.01 12.17
N LYS A 4 17.78 0.39 10.89
CA LYS A 4 17.82 1.79 10.45
C LYS A 4 16.76 2.59 11.22
N ILE A 5 17.16 3.71 11.83
CA ILE A 5 16.24 4.58 12.58
C ILE A 5 15.15 5.02 11.60
N ARG A 6 13.88 4.81 11.99
CA ARG A 6 12.74 5.27 11.21
C ARG A 6 12.53 6.74 11.55
N VAL A 7 13.01 7.61 10.66
CA VAL A 7 12.73 9.04 10.75
C VAL A 7 11.23 9.23 10.60
N TRP A 8 10.61 9.94 11.54
CA TRP A 8 9.22 10.30 11.46
C TRP A 8 9.04 11.79 11.72
N CYS A 9 8.22 12.41 10.88
CA CYS A 9 7.70 13.75 11.07
C CYS A 9 6.20 13.80 10.78
N PRO A 10 5.43 14.61 11.53
CA PRO A 10 4.04 14.94 11.22
C PRO A 10 3.87 15.46 9.79
N GLY A 11 2.77 15.08 9.15
CA GLY A 11 2.42 15.44 7.77
C GLY A 11 3.16 14.68 6.67
N ALA A 12 4.15 13.83 7.00
CA ALA A 12 4.94 13.12 6.01
C ALA A 12 4.25 11.89 5.41
N THR A 13 4.68 11.54 4.20
CA THR A 13 4.20 10.38 3.46
C THR A 13 5.25 9.27 3.44
N TYR A 14 4.80 8.03 3.58
CA TYR A 14 5.65 6.84 3.60
C TYR A 14 5.16 5.79 2.62
N HIS A 15 6.10 5.19 1.89
CA HIS A 15 5.86 3.90 1.25
C HIS A 15 6.09 2.80 2.29
N ILE A 16 5.05 2.01 2.54
CA ILE A 16 5.08 0.92 3.50
C ILE A 16 4.89 -0.40 2.78
N THR A 17 5.74 -1.38 3.13
CA THR A 17 5.57 -2.77 2.72
C THR A 17 5.58 -3.72 3.91
N ALA A 18 4.80 -4.78 3.83
CA ALA A 18 4.82 -5.88 4.80
C ALA A 18 4.68 -7.21 4.06
N ARG A 19 5.58 -8.15 4.31
CA ARG A 19 5.66 -9.45 3.62
C ARG A 19 5.46 -10.62 4.58
N GLY A 20 4.85 -11.67 4.07
CA GLY A 20 4.70 -12.97 4.73
C GLY A 20 6.02 -13.61 5.09
N ASN A 21 6.08 -14.19 6.29
CA ASN A 21 7.23 -14.92 6.79
C ASN A 21 7.67 -15.96 5.75
N ARG A 22 8.97 -16.10 5.51
CA ARG A 22 9.52 -16.98 4.46
C ARG A 22 8.97 -16.73 3.03
N LYS A 23 8.46 -15.52 2.77
CA LYS A 23 7.80 -15.13 1.51
C LYS A 23 6.51 -15.93 1.21
N GLU A 24 5.92 -16.55 2.23
CA GLU A 24 4.65 -17.28 2.12
C GLU A 24 3.48 -16.34 1.83
N ASP A 25 2.44 -16.91 1.24
CA ASP A 25 1.20 -16.20 0.94
C ASP A 25 0.53 -15.72 2.23
N ILE A 26 0.28 -14.41 2.28
CA ILE A 26 -0.49 -13.78 3.35
C ILE A 26 -1.95 -13.63 2.96
N PHE A 27 -2.32 -13.85 1.70
CA PHE A 27 -3.71 -13.93 1.24
C PHE A 27 -3.92 -15.19 0.40
N LYS A 28 -4.58 -16.19 0.99
CA LYS A 28 -4.90 -17.46 0.32
C LYS A 28 -6.26 -17.44 -0.34
N SER A 29 -7.15 -16.54 0.08
CA SER A 29 -8.48 -16.41 -0.52
C SER A 29 -8.89 -14.94 -0.76
N LYS A 30 -10.06 -14.76 -1.38
CA LYS A 30 -10.68 -13.44 -1.57
C LYS A 30 -11.04 -12.79 -0.23
N GLU A 31 -11.57 -13.61 0.68
CA GLU A 31 -12.03 -13.21 2.02
C GLU A 31 -10.87 -12.65 2.86
N ASP A 32 -9.66 -13.18 2.68
CA ASP A 32 -8.45 -12.70 3.36
C ASP A 32 -8.16 -11.23 3.01
N ARG A 33 -8.23 -10.89 1.72
CA ARG A 33 -7.99 -9.51 1.25
C ARG A 33 -9.11 -8.58 1.69
N LEU A 34 -10.36 -9.04 1.63
CA LEU A 34 -11.52 -8.28 2.13
C LEU A 34 -11.38 -8.01 3.64
N MET A 35 -10.97 -9.01 4.42
CA MET A 35 -10.72 -8.86 5.85
C MET A 35 -9.60 -7.85 6.11
N TYR A 36 -8.50 -7.89 5.36
CA TYR A 36 -7.41 -6.94 5.49
C TYR A 36 -7.85 -5.49 5.20
N LEU A 37 -8.63 -5.29 4.13
CA LEU A 37 -9.20 -3.98 3.80
C LEU A 37 -10.18 -3.50 4.89
N SER A 38 -10.99 -4.39 5.46
CA SER A 38 -11.88 -4.06 6.58
C SER A 38 -11.10 -3.66 7.83
N ILE A 39 -10.01 -4.36 8.15
CA ILE A 39 -9.12 -4.02 9.28
C ILE A 39 -8.46 -2.66 9.04
N ILE A 40 -8.05 -2.36 7.81
CA ILE A 40 -7.55 -1.03 7.44
C ILE A 40 -8.60 0.04 7.72
N GLU A 41 -9.84 -0.16 7.27
CA GLU A 41 -10.94 0.78 7.49
C GLU A 41 -11.18 1.04 8.98
N ASP A 42 -11.24 -0.03 9.78
CA ASP A 42 -11.43 0.06 11.23
C ASP A 42 -10.23 0.72 11.93
N THR A 43 -9.02 0.52 11.40
CA THR A 43 -7.81 1.17 11.90
C THR A 43 -7.84 2.68 11.61
N LEU A 44 -8.26 3.09 10.41
CA LEU A 44 -8.46 4.51 10.06
C LEU A 44 -9.48 5.16 11.00
N LYS A 45 -10.64 4.51 11.24
CA LYS A 45 -11.66 4.98 12.17
C LYS A 45 -11.13 5.10 13.60
N ARG A 46 -10.36 4.11 14.07
CA ARG A 46 -9.79 4.08 15.42
C ARG A 46 -8.86 5.26 15.71
N TYR A 47 -8.14 5.73 14.69
CA TYR A 47 -7.18 6.83 14.81
C TYR A 47 -7.70 8.15 14.25
N LYS A 48 -9.01 8.32 14.06
CA LYS A 48 -9.71 9.61 13.87
C LYS A 48 -8.97 10.62 12.96
N ASN A 49 -8.63 10.20 11.75
CA ASN A 49 -7.95 11.00 10.71
C ASN A 49 -6.44 11.23 10.90
N SER A 50 -5.76 10.57 11.84
CA SER A 50 -4.29 10.63 11.93
C SER A 50 -3.55 10.08 10.72
N TYR A 51 -4.25 9.40 9.80
CA TYR A 51 -3.68 8.78 8.61
C TYR A 51 -4.59 8.95 7.40
N GLU A 52 -3.97 9.09 6.24
CA GLU A 52 -4.63 9.02 4.94
C GLU A 52 -3.92 7.98 4.08
N ILE A 53 -4.67 7.03 3.52
CA ILE A 53 -4.11 6.12 2.51
C ILE A 53 -4.22 6.84 1.17
N MET A 54 -3.07 7.09 0.54
CA MET A 54 -3.03 7.74 -0.77
C MET A 54 -3.24 6.70 -1.87
N CYS A 55 -2.55 5.55 -1.80
CA CYS A 55 -2.81 4.40 -2.65
C CYS A 55 -2.38 3.09 -1.98
N TYR A 56 -2.84 1.96 -2.53
CA TYR A 56 -2.47 0.61 -2.09
C TYR A 56 -2.48 -0.40 -3.24
N CYS A 57 -1.76 -1.51 -3.02
CA CYS A 57 -1.85 -2.77 -3.74
C CYS A 57 -1.62 -3.96 -2.78
N LEU A 58 -2.51 -4.95 -2.76
CA LEU A 58 -2.41 -6.16 -1.94
C LEU A 58 -1.99 -7.36 -2.80
N MET A 59 -0.68 -7.64 -2.86
CA MET A 59 -0.09 -8.78 -3.55
C MET A 59 -0.29 -10.06 -2.73
N THR A 60 -0.11 -11.24 -3.31
CA THR A 60 -0.41 -12.53 -2.63
C THR A 60 0.39 -12.73 -1.33
N ASN A 61 1.69 -12.42 -1.33
CA ASN A 61 2.58 -12.60 -0.19
C ASN A 61 3.03 -11.29 0.48
N HIS A 62 2.61 -10.12 -0.02
CA HIS A 62 2.97 -8.84 0.59
C HIS A 62 1.97 -7.73 0.25
N ILE A 63 2.07 -6.60 0.95
CA ILE A 63 1.26 -5.40 0.71
C ILE A 63 2.15 -4.21 0.39
N HIS A 64 1.63 -3.29 -0.41
CA HIS A 64 2.14 -1.93 -0.54
C HIS A 64 1.08 -0.92 -0.14
N LEU A 65 1.48 0.04 0.69
CA LEU A 65 0.67 1.19 1.08
C LEU A 65 1.49 2.46 0.86
N LEU A 66 0.88 3.49 0.30
CA LEU A 66 1.38 4.85 0.36
C LEU A 66 0.50 5.59 1.38
N ILE A 67 1.08 5.90 2.54
CA ILE A 67 0.33 6.45 3.68
C ILE A 67 0.90 7.80 4.09
N LYS A 68 0.02 8.79 4.22
CA LYS A 68 0.34 10.07 4.85
C LYS A 68 0.00 9.99 6.33
N THR A 69 0.95 10.35 7.19
CA THR A 69 0.74 10.40 8.65
C THR A 69 0.59 11.84 9.07
N LEU A 70 -0.54 12.22 9.66
CA LEU A 70 -0.77 13.61 10.08
C LEU A 70 -0.07 13.92 11.40
N ASP A 71 -0.38 13.17 12.45
CA ASP A 71 0.05 13.47 13.83
C ASP A 71 0.53 12.24 14.63
N LEU A 72 0.37 11.03 14.09
CA LEU A 72 0.81 9.79 14.73
C LEU A 72 1.83 9.01 13.90
N HIS A 73 2.75 8.35 14.58
CA HIS A 73 3.76 7.51 13.93
C HIS A 73 3.13 6.32 13.19
N PRO A 74 3.57 5.96 11.96
CA PRO A 74 2.97 4.88 11.17
C PRO A 74 2.99 3.49 11.85
N SER A 75 3.78 3.33 12.91
CA SER A 75 3.83 2.08 13.68
C SER A 75 2.55 1.79 14.44
N TYR A 76 1.78 2.80 14.85
CA TYR A 76 0.50 2.56 15.50
C TYR A 76 -0.51 1.98 14.51
N PHE A 77 -0.57 2.57 13.30
CA PHE A 77 -1.39 2.05 12.21
C PHE A 77 -0.99 0.62 11.85
N MET A 78 0.27 0.41 11.44
CA MET A 78 0.74 -0.90 10.97
C MET A 78 0.76 -1.95 12.08
N GLY A 79 1.08 -1.56 13.32
CA GLY A 79 1.05 -2.45 14.47
C GLY A 79 -0.35 -3.00 14.72
N ARG A 80 -1.37 -2.14 14.67
CA ARG A 80 -2.77 -2.57 14.80
C ARG A 80 -3.21 -3.44 13.63
N THR A 81 -3.02 -2.97 12.39
CA THR A 81 -3.45 -3.68 11.18
C THR A 81 -2.82 -5.06 11.08
N ASN A 82 -1.49 -5.15 11.19
CA ASN A 82 -0.78 -6.43 11.05
C ASN A 82 -1.11 -7.39 12.18
N SER A 83 -1.27 -6.91 13.43
CA SER A 83 -1.58 -7.79 14.57
C SER A 83 -2.99 -8.38 14.47
N LEU A 84 -3.98 -7.56 14.11
CA LEU A 84 -5.36 -8.03 13.93
C LEU A 84 -5.45 -9.02 12.78
N TYR A 85 -4.77 -8.72 11.66
CA TYR A 85 -4.78 -9.60 10.50
C TYR A 85 -4.06 -10.92 10.76
N ALA A 86 -2.88 -10.89 11.39
CA ALA A 86 -2.15 -12.10 11.75
C ALA A 86 -2.97 -13.01 12.67
N LYS A 87 -3.69 -12.42 13.64
CA LYS A 87 -4.61 -13.17 14.51
C LYS A 87 -5.74 -13.82 13.70
N TYR A 88 -6.38 -13.07 12.80
CA TYR A 88 -7.42 -13.61 11.92
C TYR A 88 -6.90 -14.78 11.07
N PHE A 89 -5.77 -14.57 10.38
CA PHE A 89 -5.18 -15.54 9.47
C PHE A 89 -4.76 -16.82 10.19
N ASN A 90 -4.05 -16.69 11.31
CA ASN A 90 -3.61 -17.82 12.10
C ASN A 90 -4.79 -18.64 12.65
N ASN A 91 -5.86 -17.97 13.10
CA ASN A 91 -7.07 -18.66 13.55
C ASN A 91 -7.77 -19.39 12.40
N LYS A 92 -7.86 -18.77 11.21
CA LYS A 92 -8.54 -19.33 10.04
C LYS A 92 -7.80 -20.54 9.45
N TYR A 93 -6.47 -20.50 9.46
CA TYR A 93 -5.62 -21.51 8.82
C TYR A 93 -4.87 -22.40 9.84
N GLU A 94 -5.27 -22.34 11.11
CA GLU A 94 -4.71 -23.14 12.22
C GLU A 94 -3.18 -23.06 12.34
N TYR A 95 -2.61 -21.87 12.06
CA TYR A 95 -1.18 -21.63 12.16
C TYR A 95 -0.75 -21.11 13.54
N VAL A 96 0.49 -21.44 13.89
CA VAL A 96 1.17 -20.94 15.08
C VAL A 96 2.40 -20.12 14.67
N GLY A 97 2.58 -18.96 15.31
CA GLY A 97 3.75 -18.10 15.10
C GLY A 97 3.47 -16.86 14.26
N HIS A 98 4.54 -16.27 13.71
CA HIS A 98 4.48 -14.99 13.00
C HIS A 98 4.04 -15.18 11.54
N LEU A 99 2.96 -14.49 11.16
CA LEU A 99 2.53 -14.40 9.76
C LEU A 99 3.48 -13.54 8.91
N PHE A 100 3.93 -12.40 9.43
CA PHE A 100 4.83 -11.49 8.71
C PHE A 100 6.30 -11.76 9.07
N GLN A 101 7.24 -11.47 8.16
CA GLN A 101 8.69 -11.63 8.38
C GLN A 101 9.24 -10.80 9.56
N GLY A 102 8.48 -9.81 10.02
CA GLY A 102 8.85 -8.94 11.12
C GLY A 102 8.08 -7.63 11.04
N ARG A 103 8.75 -6.54 11.43
CA ARG A 103 8.19 -5.20 11.27
C ARG A 103 8.08 -4.84 9.79
N TYR A 104 7.03 -4.11 9.43
CA TYR A 104 6.87 -3.48 8.12
C TYR A 104 8.10 -2.65 7.72
N HIS A 105 8.44 -2.60 6.44
CA HIS A 105 9.39 -1.64 5.89
C HIS A 105 8.70 -0.28 5.68
N SER A 106 9.45 0.80 5.84
CA SER A 106 8.94 2.16 5.64
C SER A 106 10.02 3.05 5.03
N GLU A 107 9.71 3.61 3.87
CA GLU A 107 10.54 4.60 3.18
C GLU A 107 9.85 5.96 3.22
N LEU A 108 10.56 7.00 3.64
CA LEU A 108 10.06 8.37 3.65
C LEU A 108 10.04 8.93 2.24
N ILE A 109 8.90 9.49 1.83
CA ILE A 109 8.76 10.24 0.59
C ILE A 109 9.18 11.68 0.83
N THR A 110 10.20 12.13 0.12
CA THR A 110 10.89 13.41 0.36
C THR A 110 10.56 14.48 -0.68
N ASN A 111 10.01 14.09 -1.83
CA ASN A 111 9.68 15.00 -2.92
C ASN A 111 8.53 14.49 -3.80
N ILE A 112 7.99 15.37 -4.63
CA ILE A 112 6.84 15.09 -5.51
C ILE A 112 7.17 14.02 -6.55
N THR A 113 8.37 14.04 -7.14
CA THR A 113 8.77 13.02 -8.12
C THR A 113 8.75 11.63 -7.48
N GLN A 114 9.35 11.48 -6.30
CA GLN A 114 9.32 10.21 -5.55
C GLN A 114 7.88 9.80 -5.24
N LEU A 115 7.01 10.72 -4.81
CA LEU A 115 5.60 10.44 -4.56
C LEU A 115 4.89 9.83 -5.79
N LEU A 116 5.05 10.47 -6.95
CA LEU A 116 4.41 10.03 -8.19
C LEU A 116 4.99 8.71 -8.71
N VAL A 117 6.30 8.52 -8.64
CA VAL A 117 6.92 7.26 -9.10
C VAL A 117 6.55 6.11 -8.16
N THR A 118 6.48 6.34 -6.85
CA THR A 118 5.98 5.35 -5.89
C THR A 118 4.51 5.01 -6.14
N SER A 119 3.63 5.97 -6.42
CA SER A 119 2.23 5.68 -6.68
C SER A 119 2.05 4.83 -7.95
N GLN A 120 2.77 5.17 -9.03
CA GLN A 120 2.81 4.38 -10.26
C GLN A 120 3.35 2.97 -9.98
N TYR A 121 4.48 2.87 -9.27
CA TYR A 121 5.08 1.59 -8.92
C TYR A 121 4.08 0.67 -8.20
N ILE A 122 3.34 1.21 -7.23
CA ILE A 122 2.34 0.45 -6.47
C ILE A 122 1.23 -0.07 -7.38
N HIS A 123 0.72 0.75 -8.31
CA HIS A 123 -0.36 0.34 -9.22
C HIS A 123 0.12 -0.61 -10.33
N LEU A 124 1.37 -0.51 -10.76
CA LEU A 124 1.98 -1.42 -11.76
C LEU A 124 2.52 -2.72 -11.16
N ASN A 125 2.54 -2.87 -9.84
CA ASN A 125 3.13 -4.05 -9.19
C ASN A 125 2.52 -5.38 -9.70
N PRO A 126 1.20 -5.53 -9.86
CA PRO A 126 0.59 -6.74 -10.42
C PRO A 126 1.00 -7.03 -11.87
N VAL A 127 1.21 -5.98 -12.67
CA VAL A 127 1.66 -6.10 -14.07
C VAL A 127 3.12 -6.55 -14.12
N ARG A 128 3.98 -5.95 -13.29
CA ARG A 128 5.40 -6.32 -13.18
C ARG A 128 5.61 -7.74 -12.68
N ALA A 129 4.71 -8.21 -11.82
CA ALA A 129 4.66 -9.59 -11.36
C ALA A 129 4.05 -10.57 -12.39
N ASN A 130 3.67 -10.10 -13.58
CA ASN A 130 3.00 -10.87 -14.64
C ASN A 130 1.69 -11.55 -14.19
N ILE A 131 0.99 -10.97 -13.21
CA ILE A 131 -0.30 -11.49 -12.73
C ILE A 131 -1.44 -11.06 -13.66
N VAL A 132 -1.34 -9.85 -14.21
CA VAL A 132 -2.31 -9.26 -15.13
C VAL A 132 -1.55 -8.50 -16.22
N SER A 133 -2.21 -8.26 -17.35
CA SER A 133 -1.61 -7.50 -18.46
C SER A 133 -1.75 -5.99 -18.26
N LYS A 134 -2.81 -5.56 -17.58
CA LYS A 134 -3.10 -4.15 -17.30
C LYS A 134 -3.41 -3.91 -15.83
N PRO A 135 -3.06 -2.74 -15.26
CA PRO A 135 -3.26 -2.46 -13.84
C PRO A 135 -4.74 -2.44 -13.43
N GLU A 136 -5.67 -2.09 -14.32
CA GLU A 136 -7.11 -2.15 -14.08
C GLU A 136 -7.68 -3.59 -14.03
N GLU A 137 -6.94 -4.61 -14.43
CA GLU A 137 -7.41 -5.99 -14.34
C GLU A 137 -7.25 -6.53 -12.91
N TYR A 138 -6.38 -5.91 -12.09
CA TYR A 138 -6.12 -6.34 -10.73
C TYR A 138 -7.14 -5.76 -9.74
N GLU A 139 -7.98 -6.62 -9.15
CA GLU A 139 -9.02 -6.21 -8.19
C GLU A 139 -8.45 -5.63 -6.89
N TRP A 140 -7.26 -6.08 -6.48
CA TRP A 140 -6.70 -5.83 -5.14
C TRP A 140 -5.79 -4.61 -5.07
N SER A 141 -6.08 -3.63 -5.91
CA SER A 141 -5.36 -2.37 -6.05
C SER A 141 -6.33 -1.20 -6.04
N SER A 142 -5.84 -0.05 -5.57
CA SER A 142 -6.58 1.22 -5.63
C SER A 142 -6.63 1.85 -7.03
N TYR A 143 -5.99 1.27 -8.05
CA TYR A 143 -5.86 1.87 -9.38
C TYR A 143 -7.19 2.23 -10.04
N LYS A 144 -8.20 1.34 -9.96
CA LYS A 144 -9.56 1.62 -10.48
C LYS A 144 -10.18 2.88 -9.87
N MET A 145 -9.86 3.17 -8.61
CA MET A 145 -10.30 4.38 -7.94
C MET A 145 -9.55 5.62 -8.42
N TYR A 146 -8.35 5.50 -8.98
CA TYR A 146 -7.57 6.59 -9.57
C TYR A 146 -8.03 6.94 -10.98
N ILE A 147 -8.38 5.94 -11.79
CA ILE A 147 -8.88 6.15 -13.16
C ILE A 147 -10.39 6.42 -13.21
N GLY A 148 -11.08 6.43 -12.07
CA GLY A 148 -12.49 6.79 -11.96
C GLY A 148 -13.48 5.67 -12.31
N TRP A 149 -13.00 4.43 -12.47
CA TRP A 149 -13.84 3.26 -12.75
C TRP A 149 -14.46 2.66 -11.49
N GLN A 150 -13.98 3.08 -10.32
CA GLN A 150 -14.58 2.77 -9.03
C GLN A 150 -14.63 4.03 -8.16
N LYS A 151 -15.66 4.12 -7.31
CA LYS A 151 -15.75 5.19 -6.31
C LYS A 151 -14.65 5.02 -5.27
N GLU A 152 -14.07 6.14 -4.84
CA GLU A 152 -13.13 6.19 -3.73
C GLU A 152 -13.78 5.72 -2.42
N LYS A 153 -13.10 4.83 -1.70
CA LYS A 153 -13.54 4.30 -0.40
C LYS A 153 -12.50 4.52 0.68
N LEU A 154 -11.36 3.83 0.57
CA LEU A 154 -10.29 3.84 1.57
C LEU A 154 -9.17 4.84 1.25
N VAL A 155 -9.15 5.37 0.02
CA VAL A 155 -8.06 6.19 -0.48
C VAL A 155 -8.46 7.64 -0.66
N VAL A 156 -7.51 8.55 -0.45
CA VAL A 156 -7.61 9.97 -0.76
C VAL A 156 -6.73 10.26 -1.98
N THR A 157 -7.34 10.38 -3.15
CA THR A 157 -6.59 10.53 -4.42
C THR A 157 -6.18 11.97 -4.73
N LYS A 158 -6.86 12.93 -4.08
CA LYS A 158 -6.82 14.36 -4.42
C LYS A 158 -5.41 14.94 -4.51
N GLU A 159 -4.53 14.58 -3.58
CA GLU A 159 -3.17 15.11 -3.53
C GLU A 159 -2.34 14.65 -4.73
N ILE A 160 -2.30 13.34 -5.00
CA ILE A 160 -1.57 12.82 -6.17
C ILE A 160 -2.16 13.36 -7.47
N LEU A 161 -3.50 13.32 -7.62
CA LEU A 161 -4.16 13.83 -8.81
C LEU A 161 -3.92 15.33 -9.02
N SER A 162 -3.67 16.11 -7.96
CA SER A 162 -3.42 17.55 -8.07
C SER A 162 -2.16 17.92 -8.84
N PHE A 163 -1.20 17.00 -8.99
CA PHE A 163 0.03 17.20 -9.77
C PHE A 163 -0.14 16.95 -11.26
N PHE A 164 -1.30 16.44 -11.69
CA PHE A 164 -1.60 16.21 -13.09
C PHE A 164 -2.40 17.38 -13.66
N LYS A 165 -2.20 17.68 -14.95
CA LYS A 165 -2.92 18.74 -15.65
C LYS A 165 -4.43 18.60 -15.44
N ASP A 166 -5.10 19.69 -15.08
CA ASP A 166 -6.53 19.76 -14.79
C ASP A 166 -7.02 18.78 -13.70
N ARG A 167 -6.09 18.29 -12.87
CA ARG A 167 -6.34 17.21 -11.88
C ARG A 167 -6.91 15.95 -12.52
N SER A 168 -6.47 15.68 -13.75
CA SER A 168 -7.07 14.70 -14.63
C SER A 168 -6.70 13.27 -14.26
N ARG A 169 -7.73 12.45 -14.07
CA ARG A 169 -7.60 10.99 -13.97
C ARG A 169 -7.06 10.37 -15.25
N ILE A 170 -7.30 11.01 -16.40
CA ILE A 170 -6.78 10.57 -17.71
C ILE A 170 -5.26 10.73 -17.73
N SER A 171 -4.75 11.89 -17.33
CA SER A 171 -3.31 12.13 -17.29
C SER A 171 -2.59 11.24 -16.27
N TYR A 172 -3.24 10.90 -15.15
CA TYR A 172 -2.72 9.89 -14.23
C TYR A 172 -2.63 8.51 -14.88
N ARG A 173 -3.68 8.11 -15.62
CA ARG A 173 -3.74 6.84 -16.34
C ARG A 173 -2.62 6.73 -17.37
N GLU A 174 -2.46 7.75 -18.21
CA GLU A 174 -1.39 7.83 -19.22
C GLU A 174 -0.03 7.71 -18.56
N TYR A 175 0.22 8.50 -17.51
CA TYR A 175 1.46 8.43 -16.74
C TYR A 175 1.72 7.02 -16.18
N VAL A 176 0.71 6.34 -15.65
CA VAL A 176 0.89 5.00 -15.10
C VAL A 176 1.16 3.98 -16.20
N GLU A 177 0.41 4.03 -17.30
CA GLU A 177 0.48 3.04 -18.39
C GLU A 177 1.69 3.21 -19.31
N GLU A 178 2.28 4.41 -19.40
CA GLU A 178 3.55 4.65 -20.10
C GLU A 178 4.74 3.93 -19.42
N GLY A 179 4.65 3.69 -18.10
CA GLY A 179 5.66 3.01 -17.30
C GLY A 179 6.95 3.81 -17.14
N ALA A 180 7.33 4.20 -15.91
CA ALA A 180 8.55 4.99 -15.73
C ALA A 180 9.82 4.15 -15.96
N PRO A 181 10.78 4.64 -16.77
CA PRO A 181 12.15 4.13 -16.76
C PRO A 181 12.80 4.51 -15.43
N GLY A 182 13.04 3.54 -14.55
CA GLY A 182 13.75 3.76 -13.26
C GLY A 182 13.11 3.12 -12.04
N ALA A 183 11.91 2.55 -12.17
CA ALA A 183 11.22 1.93 -11.02
C ALA A 183 11.83 0.61 -10.52
N ARG A 184 12.95 0.15 -11.12
CA ARG A 184 13.70 -1.04 -10.67
C ARG A 184 14.42 -0.80 -9.32
N ASP A 185 14.62 0.46 -8.93
CA ASP A 185 15.47 0.79 -7.77
C ASP A 185 14.73 1.23 -6.50
N ILE A 186 13.39 1.33 -6.52
CA ILE A 186 12.60 1.88 -5.39
C ILE A 186 12.42 0.87 -4.24
N CYS A 187 12.54 -0.44 -4.51
CA CYS A 187 12.44 -1.46 -3.47
C CYS A 187 13.35 -2.64 -3.80
N GLN A 188 14.62 -2.58 -3.37
CA GLN A 188 15.59 -3.69 -3.52
C GLN A 188 15.26 -4.95 -2.69
N ASN A 189 14.02 -5.11 -2.21
CA ASN A 189 13.63 -6.21 -1.32
C ASN A 189 12.28 -6.83 -1.67
N GLU A 190 11.85 -6.83 -2.95
CA GLU A 190 10.72 -7.61 -3.45
C GLU A 190 10.94 -9.14 -3.51
#